data_AF-A0A919NI29-F1
#
_entry.id   AF-A0A919NI29-F1
#
_cell.length_a   1.000
_cell.length_b   1.000
_cell.length_c   1.000
_cell.angle_alpha   90.00
_cell.angle_beta   90.00
_cell.angle_gamma   90.00
#
_symmetry.space_group_name_H-M   'P 1'
#
loop_
_entity.id
_entity.type
_entity.pdbx_description
1 polymer ?
#
loop_
_entity_poly.entity_id
_entity_poly.type
_entity_poly.pdbx_seq_one_letter_code
_entity_poly.pdbx_strand_id
1 'polypeptide(L)'
;MGLYIARDRNTTVISRAVLHVHDGRRVRRSWSALVETRVPERHTPPDRSVPVVVAIGLPPVLVTLIALRFLGIELAIVLGVFLLLTLISVVPAIHGRRARRSRQQPGPDARRLTAAAERTAFDRAVAIADRISETWPALGNLVDVPAAEALLADALWEITGLLVRRQELSAVLADLTRPDFVGLSPADGTAERLQAQIRATKQALSGVEIDLAGREASLRRAEEAGRTFIREREMRQAIQAAERSLGTQPEAARPADPAADLAEQTQLVLSAYRELTAGLRPD
;
A
#
# COMPACT_ATOMS: atom_id res chain seq x y z
N MET A 1 17.64 -10.83 -4.19
CA MET A 1 17.91 -9.43 -4.58
C MET A 1 16.97 -8.53 -3.80
N GLY A 2 17.42 -7.33 -3.39
CA GLY A 2 16.57 -6.37 -2.68
C GLY A 2 15.76 -5.48 -3.63
N LEU A 3 14.61 -5.01 -3.16
CA LEU A 3 13.75 -4.03 -3.81
C LEU A 3 13.81 -2.71 -3.02
N TYR A 4 14.19 -1.63 -3.68
CA TYR A 4 14.26 -0.30 -3.11
C TYR A 4 13.05 0.50 -3.59
N ILE A 5 12.30 1.07 -2.65
CA ILE A 5 11.14 1.91 -2.95
C ILE A 5 11.41 3.31 -2.41
N ALA A 6 11.42 4.31 -3.29
CA ALA A 6 11.38 5.71 -2.92
C ALA A 6 9.97 6.26 -3.12
N ARG A 7 9.34 6.76 -2.05
CA ARG A 7 8.02 7.39 -2.09
C ARG A 7 8.13 8.91 -1.95
N ASP A 8 7.46 9.61 -2.85
CA ASP A 8 7.14 11.03 -2.82
C ASP A 8 5.61 11.21 -2.99
N ARG A 9 5.07 12.38 -2.62
CA ARG A 9 3.62 12.67 -2.65
C ARG A 9 2.98 12.39 -3.99
N ASN A 10 3.71 12.64 -5.07
CA ASN A 10 3.19 12.52 -6.43
C ASN A 10 3.80 11.36 -7.21
N THR A 11 4.87 10.73 -6.72
CA THR A 11 5.57 9.69 -7.46
C THR A 11 6.14 8.61 -6.57
N THR A 12 6.06 7.37 -7.03
CA THR A 12 6.74 6.23 -6.41
C THR A 12 7.77 5.72 -7.40
N VAL A 13 9.05 5.69 -6.99
CA VAL A 13 10.16 5.14 -7.77
C VAL A 13 10.57 3.82 -7.13
N ILE A 14 10.63 2.76 -7.92
CA ILE A 14 10.99 1.42 -7.47
C ILE A 14 12.21 0.97 -8.26
N SER A 15 13.21 0.41 -7.62
CA SER A 15 14.42 -0.09 -8.29
C SER A 15 14.96 -1.34 -7.60
N ARG A 16 15.65 -2.19 -8.37
CA ARG A 16 16.47 -3.28 -7.82
C ARG A 16 17.85 -2.80 -7.34
N ALA A 17 18.27 -1.62 -7.77
CA ALA A 17 19.50 -0.97 -7.32
C ALA A 17 19.22 0.00 -6.17
N VAL A 18 20.25 0.29 -5.37
CA VAL A 18 20.16 1.20 -4.22
C VAL A 18 19.73 2.59 -4.70
N LEU A 19 18.55 3.03 -4.26
CA LEU A 19 18.06 4.38 -4.52
C LEU A 19 18.65 5.38 -3.51
N HIS A 20 19.28 6.43 -4.02
CA HIS A 20 19.83 7.52 -3.21
C HIS A 20 18.87 8.71 -3.24
N VAL A 21 17.96 8.78 -2.27
CA VAL A 21 16.99 9.88 -2.16
C VAL A 21 17.57 10.98 -1.27
N HIS A 22 17.75 12.18 -1.83
CA HIS A 22 18.17 13.35 -1.05
C HIS A 22 17.07 13.72 -0.03
N ASP A 23 17.44 13.95 1.23
CA ASP A 23 16.53 14.20 2.38
C ASP A 23 15.61 13.03 2.80
N GLY A 24 15.75 11.83 2.22
CA GLY A 24 14.87 10.70 2.52
C GLY A 24 15.12 10.05 3.88
N ARG A 25 14.05 9.72 4.64
CA ARG A 25 14.13 8.83 5.80
C ARG A 25 13.95 7.39 5.35
N ARG A 26 14.93 6.54 5.67
CA ARG A 26 14.83 5.08 5.47
C ARG A 26 13.86 4.50 6.50
N VAL A 27 12.81 3.86 6.04
CA VAL A 27 11.85 3.11 6.84
C VAL A 27 12.14 1.63 6.59
N ARG A 28 12.58 0.92 7.63
CA ARG A 28 12.78 -0.52 7.57
C ARG A 28 11.41 -1.20 7.72
N ARG A 29 11.08 -2.12 6.80
CA ARG A 29 9.88 -2.96 6.85
C ARG A 29 10.15 -4.28 7.57
N SER A 30 9.12 -5.08 7.78
CA SER A 30 9.17 -6.38 8.48
C SER A 30 10.12 -7.39 7.83
N TRP A 31 10.37 -7.27 6.52
CA TRP A 31 11.23 -8.16 5.76
C TRP A 31 12.39 -7.40 5.10
N SER A 32 13.57 -8.03 5.07
CA SER A 32 14.85 -7.33 4.88
C SER A 32 15.14 -6.95 3.42
N ALA A 33 14.56 -7.69 2.47
CA ALA A 33 14.72 -7.41 1.05
C ALA A 33 13.98 -6.14 0.58
N LEU A 34 13.16 -5.48 1.41
CA LEU A 34 12.47 -4.23 1.05
C LEU A 34 13.03 -3.02 1.81
N VAL A 35 13.62 -2.09 1.09
CA VAL A 35 14.09 -0.82 1.68
C VAL A 35 13.23 0.32 1.17
N GLU A 36 12.37 0.84 2.05
CA GLU A 36 11.56 2.01 1.75
C GLU A 36 12.28 3.28 2.18
N THR A 37 12.38 4.26 1.29
CA THR A 37 12.85 5.60 1.61
C THR A 37 11.70 6.57 1.37
N ARG A 38 11.20 7.17 2.44
CA ARG A 38 10.17 8.22 2.35
C ARG A 38 10.87 9.56 2.34
N VAL A 39 10.61 10.37 1.32
CA VAL A 39 10.90 11.79 1.44
C VAL A 39 9.97 12.29 2.54
N PRO A 40 10.48 12.81 3.67
CA PRO A 40 9.61 13.42 4.67
C PRO A 40 8.76 14.42 3.93
N GLU A 41 7.46 14.40 4.18
CA GLU A 41 6.62 15.52 3.80
C GLU A 41 7.30 16.73 4.40
N ARG A 42 8.02 17.51 3.57
CA ARG A 42 8.23 18.90 3.88
C ARG A 42 6.81 19.35 4.10
N HIS A 43 6.46 19.52 5.38
CA HIS A 43 5.30 20.28 5.75
C HIS A 43 5.56 21.57 5.02
N THR A 44 4.96 21.71 3.83
CA THR A 44 4.81 23.01 3.21
C THR A 44 4.19 23.79 4.35
N PRO A 45 4.97 24.67 5.03
CA PRO A 45 4.43 25.38 6.18
C PRO A 45 3.09 25.96 5.71
N PRO A 46 2.02 25.75 6.49
CA PRO A 46 0.62 25.89 6.07
C PRO A 46 0.53 27.13 5.22
N ASP A 47 0.35 26.92 3.90
CA ASP A 47 0.49 27.86 2.80
C ASP A 47 0.57 29.32 3.28
N ARG A 48 1.72 29.68 3.87
CA ARG A 48 2.05 31.07 4.14
C ARG A 48 2.60 31.51 2.80
N SER A 49 1.69 31.55 1.84
CA SER A 49 1.69 32.43 0.70
C SER A 49 1.91 33.84 1.25
N VAL A 50 3.15 34.13 1.65
CA VAL A 50 3.78 35.35 1.17
C VAL A 50 3.69 35.18 -0.33
N PRO A 51 2.66 35.77 -0.94
CA PRO A 51 2.03 35.16 -2.09
C PRO A 51 3.06 35.19 -3.20
N VAL A 52 3.05 34.18 -4.06
CA VAL A 52 3.77 34.27 -5.33
C VAL A 52 3.45 35.62 -6.02
N VAL A 53 2.28 36.19 -5.76
CA VAL A 53 1.87 37.58 -6.06
C VAL A 53 2.79 38.66 -5.47
N VAL A 54 3.28 38.56 -4.23
CA VAL A 54 4.27 39.48 -3.63
C VAL A 54 5.66 39.22 -4.22
N ALA A 55 6.08 37.96 -4.39
CA ALA A 55 7.38 37.67 -4.99
C ALA A 55 7.47 38.11 -6.47
N ILE A 56 6.36 38.02 -7.22
CA ILE A 56 6.25 38.45 -8.62
C ILE A 56 5.93 39.95 -8.72
N GLY A 57 5.10 40.49 -7.82
CA GLY A 57 4.57 41.86 -7.91
C GLY A 57 5.43 42.91 -7.21
N LEU A 58 6.18 42.56 -6.16
CA LEU A 58 6.99 43.53 -5.41
C LEU A 58 8.18 44.06 -6.24
N PRO A 59 8.95 43.24 -6.97
CA PRO A 59 10.04 43.74 -7.82
C PRO A 59 9.61 44.77 -8.88
N PRO A 60 8.55 44.54 -9.70
CA PRO A 60 8.12 45.53 -10.68
C PRO A 60 7.56 46.79 -10.03
N VAL A 61 6.84 46.70 -8.90
CA VAL A 61 6.38 47.89 -8.16
C VAL A 61 7.57 48.72 -7.65
N LEU A 62 8.60 48.07 -7.10
CA LEU A 62 9.80 48.77 -6.62
C LEU A 62 10.56 49.45 -7.75
N VAL A 63 10.74 48.74 -8.88
CA VAL A 63 11.40 49.28 -10.08
C VAL A 63 10.61 50.44 -10.68
N THR A 64 9.27 50.34 -10.71
CA THR A 64 8.40 51.41 -11.20
C THR A 64 8.50 52.65 -10.31
N LEU A 65 8.49 52.49 -8.98
CA LEU A 65 8.64 53.60 -8.03
C LEU A 65 10.01 54.28 -8.13
N ILE A 66 11.09 53.50 -8.30
CA ILE A 66 12.44 54.03 -8.51
C ILE A 66 12.52 54.78 -9.84
N ALA A 67 12.04 54.19 -10.93
CA ALA A 67 12.06 54.82 -12.25
C ALA A 67 11.22 56.10 -12.27
N LEU A 68 10.07 56.11 -11.58
CA LEU A 68 9.21 57.29 -11.45
C LEU A 68 9.93 58.46 -10.78
N ARG A 69 10.80 58.17 -9.80
CA ARG A 69 11.55 59.19 -9.06
C ARG A 69 12.66 59.87 -9.88
N PHE A 70 13.24 59.16 -10.86
CA PHE A 70 14.48 59.57 -11.54
C PHE A 70 14.35 59.77 -13.07
N LEU A 71 13.43 59.07 -13.74
CA LEU A 71 13.33 59.03 -15.21
C LEU A 71 12.00 59.59 -15.77
N GLY A 72 11.05 59.91 -14.91
CA GLY A 72 9.73 60.40 -15.31
C GLY A 72 8.70 59.29 -15.56
N ILE A 73 7.43 59.70 -15.72
CA ILE A 73 6.27 58.80 -15.69
C ILE A 73 6.26 57.83 -16.87
N GLU A 74 6.55 58.29 -18.10
CA GLU A 74 6.44 57.45 -19.29
C GLU A 74 7.44 56.27 -19.28
N LEU A 75 8.70 56.55 -18.90
CA LEU A 75 9.74 55.53 -18.79
C LEU A 75 9.47 54.54 -17.65
N ALA A 76 8.87 55.01 -16.55
CA ALA A 76 8.54 54.16 -15.41
C ALA A 76 7.49 53.09 -15.77
N ILE A 77 6.46 53.46 -16.54
CA ILE A 77 5.40 52.55 -16.96
C ILE A 77 5.96 51.45 -17.89
N VAL A 78 6.76 51.83 -18.88
CA VAL A 78 7.35 50.87 -19.83
C VAL A 78 8.26 49.87 -19.12
N LEU A 79 9.12 50.33 -18.21
CA LEU A 79 10.01 49.44 -17.45
C LEU A 79 9.24 48.48 -16.54
N GLY A 80 8.20 48.97 -15.86
CA GLY A 80 7.37 48.18 -14.96
C GLY A 80 6.63 47.05 -15.68
N VAL A 81 5.97 47.36 -16.81
CA VAL A 81 5.24 46.37 -17.62
C VAL A 81 6.20 45.35 -18.23
N PHE A 82 7.34 45.80 -18.76
CA PHE A 82 8.35 44.90 -19.31
C PHE A 82 8.87 43.91 -18.26
N LEU A 83 9.22 44.37 -17.06
CA LEU A 83 9.69 43.51 -15.98
C LEU A 83 8.62 42.50 -15.54
N LEU A 84 7.36 42.94 -15.44
CA LEU A 84 6.23 42.08 -15.08
C LEU A 84 6.04 40.95 -16.10
N LEU A 85 6.00 41.26 -17.40
CA LEU A 85 5.87 40.27 -18.47
C LEU A 85 7.04 39.28 -18.49
N THR A 86 8.25 39.77 -18.23
CA THR A 86 9.45 38.95 -18.14
C THR A 86 9.37 37.99 -16.95
N LEU A 87 8.97 38.45 -15.76
CA LEU A 87 8.79 37.59 -14.59
C LEU A 87 7.69 36.55 -14.81
N ILE A 88 6.54 36.94 -15.38
CA ILE A 88 5.43 36.01 -15.69
C ILE A 88 5.90 34.90 -16.63
N SER A 89 6.78 35.19 -17.59
CA SER A 89 7.29 34.21 -18.54
C SER A 89 8.40 33.32 -17.96
N VAL A 90 9.29 33.91 -17.15
CA VAL A 90 10.50 33.24 -16.65
C VAL A 90 10.26 32.42 -15.39
N VAL A 91 9.41 32.89 -14.46
CA VAL A 91 9.17 32.21 -13.18
C VAL A 91 8.60 30.80 -13.35
N PRO A 92 7.61 30.54 -14.23
CA PRO A 92 7.12 29.19 -14.50
C PRO A 92 8.19 28.30 -15.15
N ALA A 93 9.00 28.86 -16.04
CA ALA A 93 10.08 28.14 -16.69
C ALA A 93 11.17 27.72 -15.68
N ILE A 94 11.52 28.58 -14.72
CA ILE A 94 12.49 28.26 -13.67
C ILE A 94 11.93 27.26 -12.66
N HIS A 95 10.67 27.41 -12.24
CA HIS A 95 10.02 26.46 -11.33
C HIS A 95 9.84 25.08 -11.98
N GLY A 96 9.44 25.05 -13.26
CA GLY A 96 9.39 23.82 -14.06
C GLY A 96 10.76 23.17 -14.24
N ARG A 97 11.83 23.97 -14.41
CA ARG A 97 13.21 23.46 -14.53
C ARG A 97 13.78 22.95 -13.21
N ARG A 98 13.50 23.59 -12.07
CA ARG A 98 13.93 23.09 -10.73
C ARG A 98 13.18 21.81 -10.35
N ALA A 99 11.87 21.75 -10.60
CA ALA A 99 11.10 20.52 -10.43
C ALA A 99 11.52 19.40 -11.40
N ARG A 100 12.11 19.75 -12.56
CA ARG A 100 12.74 18.79 -13.48
C ARG A 100 14.16 18.38 -13.08
N ARG A 101 14.95 19.25 -12.43
CA ARG A 101 16.33 18.95 -12.02
C ARG A 101 16.44 18.14 -10.72
N SER A 102 15.46 18.22 -9.81
CA SER A 102 15.39 17.33 -8.64
C SER A 102 14.84 15.94 -8.96
N ARG A 103 14.34 15.73 -10.18
CA ARG A 103 14.14 14.40 -10.74
C ARG A 103 15.51 13.85 -11.11
N GLN A 104 16.22 13.28 -10.13
CA GLN A 104 17.24 12.27 -10.44
C GLN A 104 16.66 11.38 -11.53
N GLN A 105 17.33 11.33 -12.69
CA GLN A 105 16.99 10.35 -13.69
C GLN A 105 17.03 8.99 -12.99
N PRO A 106 15.90 8.28 -12.91
CA PRO A 106 15.89 6.94 -12.37
C PRO A 106 16.97 6.16 -13.14
N GLY A 107 17.78 5.37 -12.44
CA GLY A 107 18.74 4.49 -13.13
C GLY A 107 18.04 3.62 -14.17
N PRO A 108 18.77 3.00 -15.11
CA PRO A 108 18.18 2.19 -16.18
C PRO A 108 17.20 1.11 -15.65
N ASP A 109 17.44 0.63 -14.42
CA ASP A 109 16.61 -0.36 -13.74
C ASP A 109 15.67 0.25 -12.69
N ALA A 110 15.17 1.45 -12.91
CA ALA A 110 14.21 2.08 -12.02
C ALA A 110 12.89 2.37 -12.72
N ARG A 111 11.80 1.90 -12.11
CA ARG A 111 10.43 2.01 -12.59
C ARG A 111 9.71 3.11 -11.81
N ARG A 112 9.03 4.01 -12.52
CA ARG A 112 8.37 5.18 -11.94
C ARG A 112 6.86 5.13 -12.13
N LEU A 113 6.14 5.15 -11.02
CA LEU A 113 4.70 5.30 -10.96
C LEU A 113 4.37 6.77 -10.62
N THR A 114 3.59 7.42 -11.46
CA THR A 114 3.20 8.83 -11.32
C THR A 114 1.70 9.00 -11.13
N ALA A 115 0.89 8.18 -11.81
CA ALA A 115 -0.55 8.20 -11.67
C ALA A 115 -1.00 7.62 -10.31
N ALA A 116 -2.02 8.24 -9.72
CA ALA A 116 -2.45 7.91 -8.35
C ALA A 116 -3.04 6.50 -8.25
N ALA A 117 -3.75 6.03 -9.28
CA ALA A 117 -4.36 4.71 -9.31
C ALA A 117 -3.30 3.59 -9.22
N GLU A 118 -2.21 3.73 -9.98
CA GLU A 118 -1.09 2.79 -10.02
C GLU A 118 -0.31 2.79 -8.71
N ARG A 119 -0.10 3.97 -8.10
CA ARG A 119 0.52 4.08 -6.78
C ARG A 119 -0.31 3.36 -5.72
N THR A 120 -1.61 3.60 -5.68
CA THR A 120 -2.52 2.92 -4.74
C THR A 120 -2.57 1.41 -4.99
N ALA A 121 -2.55 0.96 -6.25
CA ALA A 121 -2.48 -0.46 -6.57
C ALA A 121 -1.18 -1.11 -6.07
N PHE A 122 -0.05 -0.46 -6.30
CA PHE A 122 1.23 -0.91 -5.78
C PHE A 122 1.25 -0.95 -4.24
N ASP A 123 0.69 0.06 -3.58
CA ASP A 123 0.61 0.12 -2.12
C ASP A 123 -0.23 -1.03 -1.55
N ARG A 124 -1.33 -1.43 -2.22
CA ARG A 124 -2.09 -2.63 -1.86
C ARG A 124 -1.27 -3.91 -2.00
N ALA A 125 -0.50 -4.04 -3.08
CA ALA A 125 0.37 -5.19 -3.28
C ALA A 125 1.46 -5.29 -2.20
N VAL A 126 2.09 -4.17 -1.84
CA VAL A 126 3.04 -4.09 -0.71
C VAL A 126 2.38 -4.45 0.61
N ALA A 127 1.15 -3.98 0.86
CA ALA A 127 0.43 -4.34 2.08
C ALA A 127 0.09 -5.84 2.17
N ILE A 128 -0.20 -6.49 1.04
CA ILE A 128 -0.37 -7.96 0.99
C ILE A 128 0.97 -8.64 1.29
N ALA A 129 2.06 -8.18 0.67
CA ALA A 129 3.41 -8.70 0.88
C ALA A 129 3.84 -8.60 2.36
N ASP A 130 3.58 -7.47 3.01
CA ASP A 130 3.85 -7.29 4.44
C ASP A 130 3.09 -8.33 5.28
N ARG A 131 1.80 -8.57 5.01
CA ARG A 131 1.00 -9.58 5.71
C ARG A 131 1.43 -11.02 5.43
N ILE A 132 1.95 -11.32 4.24
CA ILE A 132 2.58 -12.62 3.97
C ILE A 132 3.82 -12.78 4.86
N SER A 133 4.67 -11.74 4.93
CA SER A 133 5.91 -11.79 5.73
C SER A 133 5.65 -11.98 7.23
N GLU A 134 4.54 -11.46 7.75
CA GLU A 134 4.11 -11.65 9.14
C GLU A 134 3.82 -13.12 9.48
N THR A 135 3.53 -13.97 8.48
CA THR A 135 3.26 -15.40 8.71
C THR A 135 4.54 -16.24 8.82
N TRP A 136 5.68 -15.76 8.32
CA TRP A 136 6.90 -16.56 8.22
C TRP A 136 7.46 -17.04 9.56
N PRO A 137 7.48 -16.23 10.65
CA PRO A 137 7.94 -16.72 11.95
C PRO A 137 7.16 -17.95 12.46
N ALA A 138 5.85 -18.02 12.15
CA ALA A 138 5.01 -19.15 12.52
C ALA A 138 5.22 -20.38 11.62
N LEU A 139 5.74 -20.20 10.41
CA LEU A 139 6.14 -21.29 9.52
C LEU A 139 7.49 -21.90 9.95
N GLY A 140 8.34 -21.13 10.63
CA GLY A 140 9.62 -21.61 11.16
C GLY A 140 10.50 -22.20 10.05
N ASN A 141 11.00 -23.41 10.26
CA ASN A 141 11.90 -24.10 9.33
C ASN A 141 11.20 -24.64 8.05
N LEU A 142 9.88 -24.50 7.92
CA LEU A 142 9.16 -24.93 6.72
C LEU A 142 9.42 -24.02 5.51
N VAL A 143 9.89 -22.80 5.74
CA VAL A 143 10.17 -21.81 4.70
C VAL A 143 11.57 -21.26 4.88
N ASP A 144 12.36 -21.29 3.81
CA ASP A 144 13.60 -20.53 3.72
C ASP A 144 13.25 -19.04 3.57
N VAL A 145 13.29 -18.30 4.68
CA VAL A 145 12.87 -16.89 4.76
C VAL A 145 13.64 -16.01 3.74
N PRO A 146 14.98 -16.05 3.64
CA PRO A 146 15.72 -15.34 2.59
C PRO A 146 15.24 -15.63 1.16
N ALA A 147 14.93 -16.88 0.83
CA ALA A 147 14.42 -17.25 -0.49
C ALA A 147 13.00 -16.72 -0.72
N ALA A 148 12.12 -16.83 0.28
CA ALA A 148 10.77 -16.29 0.24
C ALA A 148 10.77 -14.75 0.09
N GLU A 149 11.67 -14.05 0.78
CA GLU A 149 11.90 -12.61 0.61
C GLU A 149 12.28 -12.25 -0.82
N ALA A 150 13.20 -13.00 -1.43
CA ALA A 150 13.61 -12.76 -2.80
C ALA A 150 12.46 -12.96 -3.81
N LEU A 151 11.68 -14.05 -3.65
CA LEU A 151 10.51 -14.32 -4.50
C LEU A 151 9.44 -13.23 -4.36
N LEU A 152 9.22 -12.74 -3.13
CA LEU A 152 8.24 -11.68 -2.89
C LEU A 152 8.70 -10.34 -3.49
N ALA A 153 10.00 -10.01 -3.39
CA ALA A 153 10.59 -8.86 -4.06
C ALA A 153 10.44 -8.95 -5.58
N ASP A 154 10.65 -10.12 -6.17
CA ASP A 154 10.49 -10.34 -7.60
C ASP A 154 9.03 -10.23 -8.04
N ALA A 155 8.08 -10.77 -7.27
CA ALA A 155 6.65 -10.59 -7.55
C ALA A 155 6.23 -9.12 -7.52
N LEU A 156 6.70 -8.34 -6.54
CA LEU A 156 6.45 -6.90 -6.47
C LEU A 156 7.11 -6.14 -7.63
N TRP A 157 8.29 -6.57 -8.05
CA TRP A 157 8.96 -6.01 -9.22
C TRP A 157 8.15 -6.25 -10.49
N GLU A 158 7.66 -7.47 -10.73
CA GLU A 158 6.79 -7.81 -11.86
C GLU A 158 5.50 -6.98 -11.86
N ILE A 159 4.80 -6.89 -10.73
CA ILE A 159 3.61 -6.04 -10.56
C ILE A 159 3.93 -4.58 -10.92
N THR A 160 5.08 -4.06 -10.48
CA THR A 160 5.51 -2.71 -10.85
C THR A 160 5.67 -2.55 -12.36
N GLY A 161 6.20 -3.57 -13.05
CA GLY A 161 6.35 -3.58 -14.51
C GLY A 161 5.00 -3.48 -15.22
N LEU A 162 4.02 -4.26 -14.76
CA LEU A 162 2.65 -4.21 -15.27
C LEU A 162 2.00 -2.84 -15.04
N LEU A 163 2.19 -2.25 -13.85
CA LEU A 163 1.66 -0.93 -13.53
C LEU A 163 2.29 0.19 -14.36
N VAL A 164 3.60 0.15 -14.61
CA VAL A 164 4.26 1.09 -15.53
C VAL A 164 3.68 0.94 -16.93
N ARG A 165 3.51 -0.29 -17.42
CA ARG A 165 2.95 -0.55 -18.74
C ARG A 165 1.50 -0.05 -18.86
N ARG A 166 0.69 -0.24 -17.82
CA ARG A 166 -0.67 0.30 -17.74
C ARG A 166 -0.70 1.82 -17.85
N GLN A 167 0.18 2.50 -17.11
CA GLN A 167 0.30 3.97 -17.14
C GLN A 167 0.69 4.47 -18.55
N GLU A 168 1.65 3.81 -19.21
CA GLU A 168 2.06 4.14 -20.58
C GLU A 168 0.89 3.98 -21.57
N LEU A 169 0.21 2.83 -21.54
CA LEU A 169 -0.93 2.57 -22.43
C LEU A 169 -2.09 3.54 -22.17
N SER A 170 -2.33 3.90 -20.91
CA SER A 170 -3.35 4.89 -20.54
C SER A 170 -2.99 6.29 -21.06
N ALA A 171 -1.71 6.67 -21.01
CA ALA A 171 -1.24 7.93 -21.56
C ALA A 171 -1.37 7.95 -23.09
N VAL A 172 -0.97 6.87 -23.77
CA VAL A 172 -1.16 6.72 -25.22
C VAL A 172 -2.64 6.78 -25.59
N LEU A 173 -3.51 6.10 -24.84
CA LEU A 173 -4.95 6.14 -25.09
C LEU A 173 -5.51 7.56 -24.92
N ALA A 174 -5.13 8.26 -23.85
CA ALA A 174 -5.52 9.64 -23.62
C ALA A 174 -5.08 10.55 -24.79
N ASP A 175 -3.87 10.36 -25.29
CA ASP A 175 -3.33 11.08 -26.44
C ASP A 175 -4.10 10.79 -27.73
N LEU A 176 -4.43 9.53 -28.01
CA LEU A 176 -5.22 9.13 -29.19
C LEU A 176 -6.68 9.61 -29.13
N THR A 177 -7.21 9.87 -27.93
CA THR A 177 -8.59 10.35 -27.72
C THR A 177 -8.72 11.86 -27.58
N ARG A 178 -7.67 12.62 -27.91
CA ARG A 178 -7.72 14.09 -27.82
C ARG A 178 -8.83 14.67 -28.72
N PRO A 179 -9.52 15.75 -28.28
CA PRO A 179 -10.58 16.39 -29.05
C PRO A 179 -10.19 16.81 -30.47
N ASP A 180 -8.91 17.12 -30.69
CA ASP A 180 -8.34 17.51 -31.99
C ASP A 180 -8.61 16.47 -33.09
N PHE A 181 -8.88 15.20 -32.72
CA PHE A 181 -9.15 14.12 -33.64
C PHE A 181 -10.65 13.83 -33.87
N VAL A 182 -11.55 14.51 -33.15
CA VAL A 182 -13.02 14.24 -33.18
C VAL A 182 -13.68 14.76 -34.47
N GLY A 183 -13.00 15.59 -35.27
CA GLY A 183 -13.53 16.16 -36.52
C GLY A 183 -13.05 15.50 -37.81
N LEU A 184 -12.28 14.40 -37.75
CA LEU A 184 -11.78 13.73 -38.95
C LEU A 184 -12.93 13.10 -39.74
N SER A 185 -12.96 13.34 -41.05
CA SER A 185 -13.98 12.77 -41.93
C SER A 185 -13.92 11.24 -41.90
N PRO A 186 -15.07 10.54 -41.76
CA PRO A 186 -15.11 9.07 -41.80
C PRO A 186 -14.59 8.47 -43.11
N ALA A 187 -14.53 9.25 -44.19
CA ALA A 187 -14.01 8.82 -45.48
C ALA A 187 -12.47 8.90 -45.57
N ASP A 188 -11.79 9.44 -44.55
CA ASP A 188 -10.33 9.52 -44.52
C ASP A 188 -9.73 8.23 -43.92
N GLY A 189 -8.82 7.58 -44.66
CA GLY A 189 -8.10 6.40 -44.18
C GLY A 189 -7.27 6.64 -42.91
N THR A 190 -7.02 7.91 -42.54
CA THR A 190 -6.41 8.26 -41.25
C THR A 190 -7.34 7.98 -40.07
N ALA A 191 -8.65 8.22 -40.22
CA ALA A 191 -9.65 8.00 -39.17
C ALA A 191 -9.77 6.50 -38.84
N GLU A 192 -9.78 5.65 -39.86
CA GLU A 192 -9.81 4.19 -39.68
C GLU A 192 -8.57 3.67 -38.94
N ARG A 193 -7.38 4.16 -39.31
CA ARG A 193 -6.12 3.80 -38.64
C ARG A 193 -6.10 4.24 -37.17
N LEU A 194 -6.58 5.44 -36.87
CA LEU A 194 -6.69 5.94 -35.50
C LEU A 194 -7.63 5.05 -34.68
N GLN A 195 -8.81 4.71 -35.20
CA GLN A 195 -9.74 3.82 -34.52
C GLN A 195 -9.17 2.41 -34.31
N ALA A 196 -8.40 1.89 -35.27
CA ALA A 196 -7.68 0.62 -35.10
C ALA A 196 -6.64 0.70 -33.97
N GLN A 197 -5.86 1.78 -33.89
CA GLN A 197 -4.89 1.99 -32.81
C GLN A 197 -5.56 2.15 -31.43
N ILE A 198 -6.68 2.85 -31.35
CA ILE A 198 -7.45 2.97 -30.10
C ILE A 198 -7.93 1.59 -29.64
N ARG A 199 -8.49 0.78 -30.55
CA ARG A 199 -8.93 -0.59 -30.23
C ARG A 199 -7.78 -1.47 -29.76
N ALA A 200 -6.65 -1.46 -30.47
CA ALA A 200 -5.46 -2.22 -30.10
C ALA A 200 -4.90 -1.79 -28.74
N THR A 201 -4.87 -0.49 -28.45
CA THR A 201 -4.41 0.05 -27.16
C THR A 201 -5.34 -0.36 -26.02
N LYS A 202 -6.66 -0.31 -26.22
CA LYS A 202 -7.65 -0.78 -25.24
C LYS A 202 -7.51 -2.29 -24.97
N GLN A 203 -7.29 -3.10 -26.00
CA GLN A 203 -7.07 -4.54 -25.85
C GLN A 203 -5.76 -4.86 -25.11
N ALA A 204 -4.69 -4.12 -25.41
CA ALA A 204 -3.43 -4.24 -24.67
C ALA A 204 -3.60 -3.85 -23.19
N LEU A 205 -4.37 -2.79 -22.92
CA LEU A 205 -4.67 -2.35 -21.55
C LEU A 205 -5.46 -3.43 -20.79
N SER A 206 -6.48 -4.03 -21.39
CA SER A 206 -7.24 -5.11 -20.75
C SER A 206 -6.38 -6.35 -20.49
N GLY A 207 -5.45 -6.67 -21.40
CA GLY A 207 -4.47 -7.74 -21.17
C GLY A 207 -3.61 -7.49 -19.92
N VAL A 208 -3.06 -6.28 -19.78
CA VAL A 208 -2.27 -5.89 -18.60
C VAL A 208 -3.10 -5.93 -17.32
N GLU A 209 -4.38 -5.55 -17.37
CA GLU A 209 -5.28 -5.61 -16.21
C GLU A 209 -5.58 -7.05 -15.78
N ILE A 210 -5.76 -7.98 -16.73
CA ILE A 210 -5.91 -9.41 -16.45
C ILE A 210 -4.65 -9.96 -15.78
N ASP A 211 -3.47 -9.67 -16.34
CA ASP A 211 -2.19 -10.11 -15.79
C ASP A 211 -1.99 -9.58 -14.36
N LEU A 212 -2.28 -8.28 -14.14
CA LEU A 212 -2.19 -7.66 -12.82
C LEU A 212 -3.13 -8.33 -11.82
N ALA A 213 -4.39 -8.58 -12.20
CA ALA A 213 -5.35 -9.29 -11.37
C ALA A 213 -4.88 -10.71 -11.03
N GLY A 214 -4.28 -11.41 -12.00
CA GLY A 214 -3.68 -12.74 -11.78
C GLY A 214 -2.55 -12.72 -10.76
N ARG A 215 -1.65 -11.74 -10.83
CA ARG A 215 -0.54 -11.58 -9.87
C ARG A 215 -1.05 -11.19 -8.47
N GLU A 216 -2.01 -10.26 -8.38
CA GLU A 216 -2.64 -9.91 -7.10
C GLU A 216 -3.35 -11.11 -6.46
N ALA A 217 -4.10 -11.89 -7.26
CA ALA A 217 -4.78 -13.09 -6.79
C ALA A 217 -3.78 -14.16 -6.31
N SER A 218 -2.61 -14.29 -6.96
CA SER A 218 -1.55 -15.17 -6.49
C SER A 218 -0.99 -14.76 -5.13
N LEU A 219 -0.74 -13.46 -4.92
CA LEU A 219 -0.31 -12.95 -3.61
C LEU A 219 -1.37 -13.19 -2.53
N ARG A 220 -2.66 -12.95 -2.82
CA ARG A 220 -3.74 -13.21 -1.87
C ARG A 220 -3.85 -14.69 -1.49
N ARG A 221 -3.70 -15.60 -2.46
CA ARG A 221 -3.68 -17.04 -2.18
C ARG A 221 -2.51 -17.44 -1.26
N ALA A 222 -1.33 -16.85 -1.45
CA ALA A 222 -0.20 -17.07 -0.57
C ALA A 222 -0.47 -16.53 0.86
N GLU A 223 -1.07 -15.35 0.99
CA GLU A 223 -1.50 -14.78 2.28
C GLU A 223 -2.51 -15.69 2.99
N GLU A 224 -3.52 -16.17 2.28
CA GLU A 224 -4.57 -17.04 2.82
C GLU A 224 -4.03 -18.42 3.24
N ALA A 225 -3.11 -19.00 2.46
CA ALA A 225 -2.44 -20.24 2.79
C ALA A 225 -1.63 -20.11 4.09
N GLY A 226 -0.84 -19.04 4.22
CA GLY A 226 -0.08 -18.76 5.44
C GLY A 226 -0.97 -18.61 6.67
N ARG A 227 -2.08 -17.86 6.56
CA ARG A 227 -3.05 -17.71 7.66
C ARG A 227 -3.77 -19.01 8.02
N THR A 228 -4.15 -19.80 7.03
CA THR A 228 -4.84 -21.08 7.26
C THR A 228 -3.93 -22.06 7.98
N PHE A 229 -2.66 -22.14 7.58
CA PHE A 229 -1.67 -22.94 8.29
C PHE A 229 -1.51 -22.54 9.75
N ILE A 230 -1.45 -21.23 10.05
CA ILE A 230 -1.36 -20.74 11.43
C ILE A 230 -2.59 -21.17 12.25
N ARG A 231 -3.80 -20.97 11.72
CA ARG A 231 -5.04 -21.39 12.38
C ARG A 231 -5.08 -22.89 12.65
N GLU A 232 -4.67 -23.71 11.69
CA GLU A 232 -4.59 -25.15 11.89
C GLU A 232 -3.58 -25.55 12.97
N ARG A 233 -2.42 -24.89 13.01
CA ARG A 233 -1.39 -25.13 14.03
C ARG A 233 -1.90 -24.76 15.43
N GLU A 234 -2.54 -23.61 15.57
CA GLU A 234 -3.17 -23.17 16.83
C GLU A 234 -4.25 -24.14 17.28
N MET A 235 -5.09 -24.61 16.36
CA MET A 235 -6.12 -25.61 16.64
C MET A 235 -5.52 -26.94 17.13
N ARG A 236 -4.48 -27.45 16.47
CA ARG A 236 -3.77 -28.67 16.91
C ARG A 236 -3.14 -28.48 18.29
N GLN A 237 -2.54 -27.33 18.57
CA GLN A 237 -1.97 -27.03 19.88
C GLN A 237 -3.04 -26.96 20.97
N ALA A 238 -4.21 -26.37 20.66
CA ALA A 238 -5.34 -26.33 21.57
C ALA A 238 -5.89 -27.73 21.88
N ILE A 239 -6.04 -28.59 20.86
CA ILE A 239 -6.45 -29.99 21.03
C ILE A 239 -5.46 -30.73 21.92
N GLN A 240 -4.16 -30.64 21.62
CA GLN A 240 -3.12 -31.28 22.44
C GLN A 240 -3.06 -30.75 23.88
N ALA A 241 -3.38 -29.46 24.10
CA ALA A 241 -3.47 -28.88 25.44
C ALA A 241 -4.70 -29.41 26.19
N ALA A 242 -5.85 -29.53 25.51
CA ALA A 242 -7.06 -30.10 26.07
C ALA A 242 -6.87 -31.59 26.42
N GLU A 243 -6.31 -32.38 25.51
CA GLU A 243 -5.97 -33.79 25.74
C GLU A 243 -5.03 -33.96 26.93
N ARG A 244 -3.99 -33.12 27.05
CA ARG A 244 -3.11 -33.12 28.23
C ARG A 244 -3.88 -32.77 29.49
N SER A 245 -4.78 -31.79 29.47
CA SER A 245 -5.58 -31.44 30.66
C SER A 245 -6.53 -32.56 31.10
N LEU A 246 -7.12 -33.31 30.15
CA LEU A 246 -7.98 -34.46 30.43
C LEU A 246 -7.18 -35.68 30.92
N GLY A 247 -6.02 -35.95 30.32
CA GLY A 247 -5.15 -37.05 30.73
C GLY A 247 -4.39 -36.81 32.04
N THR A 248 -4.22 -35.54 32.44
CA THR A 248 -3.62 -35.16 33.74
C THR A 248 -4.69 -34.99 34.82
N GLN A 249 -5.97 -35.13 34.49
CA GLN A 249 -6.99 -35.31 35.50
C GLN A 249 -6.62 -36.66 36.16
N PRO A 250 -6.10 -36.67 37.41
CA PRO A 250 -5.80 -37.93 38.07
C PRO A 250 -7.08 -38.74 37.96
N GLU A 251 -6.97 -40.01 37.59
CA GLU A 251 -8.06 -40.97 37.67
C GLU A 251 -8.68 -40.78 39.05
N ALA A 252 -9.71 -39.95 39.12
CA ALA A 252 -10.22 -39.43 40.36
C ALA A 252 -10.73 -40.68 41.01
N ALA A 253 -10.00 -41.13 42.05
CA ALA A 253 -10.11 -42.44 42.67
C ALA A 253 -11.52 -42.94 42.45
N ARG A 254 -11.66 -43.84 41.45
CA ARG A 254 -12.91 -44.27 40.83
C ARG A 254 -14.02 -44.03 41.85
N PRO A 255 -14.86 -42.98 41.69
CA PRO A 255 -15.77 -42.59 42.77
C PRO A 255 -16.47 -43.86 43.22
N ALA A 256 -16.48 -44.08 44.54
CA ALA A 256 -17.23 -45.19 45.15
C ALA A 256 -18.52 -45.33 44.35
N ASP A 257 -18.75 -46.54 43.84
CA ASP A 257 -19.79 -46.83 42.86
C ASP A 257 -21.04 -46.02 43.23
N PRO A 258 -21.47 -45.02 42.42
CA PRO A 258 -22.58 -44.16 42.81
C PRO A 258 -23.87 -44.96 43.03
N ALA A 259 -23.95 -46.19 42.50
CA ALA A 259 -25.00 -47.14 42.86
C ALA A 259 -24.84 -47.70 44.29
N ALA A 260 -23.62 -47.93 44.77
CA ALA A 260 -23.33 -48.29 46.15
C ALA A 260 -23.64 -47.14 47.12
N ASP A 261 -23.25 -45.90 46.80
CA ASP A 261 -23.57 -44.73 47.64
C ASP A 261 -25.09 -44.46 47.71
N LEU A 262 -25.81 -44.65 46.58
CA LEU A 262 -27.27 -44.56 46.55
C LEU A 262 -27.93 -45.69 47.35
N ALA A 263 -27.38 -46.91 47.29
CA ALA A 263 -27.86 -48.05 48.06
C ALA A 263 -27.64 -47.85 49.57
N GLU A 264 -26.50 -47.28 49.96
CA GLU A 264 -26.21 -46.93 51.36
C GLU A 264 -27.16 -45.82 51.85
N GLN A 265 -27.37 -44.75 51.07
CA GLN A 265 -28.31 -43.70 51.42
C GLN A 265 -29.76 -44.20 51.52
N THR A 266 -30.20 -45.07 50.61
CA THR A 266 -31.55 -45.66 50.71
C THR A 266 -31.68 -46.60 51.90
N GLN A 267 -30.65 -47.37 52.25
CA GLN A 267 -30.63 -48.15 53.49
C GLN A 267 -30.73 -47.28 54.74
N LEU A 268 -29.99 -46.16 54.78
CA LEU A 268 -30.00 -45.20 55.90
C LEU A 268 -31.37 -44.54 56.08
N VAL A 269 -32.05 -44.17 54.98
CA VAL A 269 -33.40 -43.62 55.03
C VAL A 269 -34.41 -44.66 55.50
N LEU A 270 -34.31 -45.90 55.01
CA LEU A 270 -35.20 -46.99 55.41
C LEU A 270 -35.01 -47.39 56.87
N SER A 271 -33.78 -47.38 57.39
CA SER A 271 -33.51 -47.65 58.81
C SER A 271 -34.06 -46.54 59.70
N ALA A 272 -33.83 -45.28 59.34
CA ALA A 272 -34.39 -44.13 60.06
C ALA A 272 -35.93 -44.16 60.09
N TYR A 273 -36.56 -44.53 58.98
CA TYR A 273 -38.02 -44.65 58.92
C TYR A 273 -38.56 -45.78 59.82
N ARG A 274 -37.85 -46.92 59.89
CA ARG A 274 -38.19 -48.03 60.80
C ARG A 274 -38.05 -47.63 62.26
N GLU A 275 -37.00 -46.90 62.64
CA GLU A 275 -36.82 -46.40 64.00
C GLU A 275 -37.94 -45.42 64.39
N LEU A 276 -38.31 -44.51 63.49
CA LEU A 276 -39.39 -43.55 63.72
C LEU A 276 -40.75 -44.26 63.91
N THR A 277 -41.03 -45.29 63.11
CA THR A 277 -42.28 -46.06 63.21
C THR A 277 -42.30 -47.04 64.40
N ALA A 278 -41.15 -47.57 64.81
CA ALA A 278 -41.05 -48.38 66.03
C ALA A 278 -41.25 -47.54 67.31
N GLY A 279 -40.78 -46.29 67.34
CA GLY A 279 -40.97 -45.37 68.47
C GLY A 279 -42.37 -44.75 68.59
N LEU A 280 -43.20 -44.84 67.54
CA LEU A 280 -44.56 -44.28 67.48
C LEU A 280 -45.66 -45.28 67.91
N ARG A 281 -45.27 -46.44 68.42
CA ARG A 281 -46.21 -47.43 69.00
C ARG A 281 -46.18 -47.26 70.53
N PRO A 282 -47.11 -46.48 71.11
CA PRO A 282 -47.24 -46.41 72.57
C PRO A 282 -47.67 -47.78 73.10
N ASP A 283 -46.98 -48.26 74.12
CA ASP A 283 -47.45 -49.36 74.99
C ASP A 283 -48.75 -48.98 75.71
#